data_AF-A0A2N0ZBR5-F1
#
_entry.id   AF-A0A2N0ZBR5-F1
#
_cell.length_a   1.000
_cell.length_b   1.000
_cell.length_c   1.000
_cell.angle_alpha   90.00
_cell.angle_beta   90.00
_cell.angle_gamma   90.00
#
_symmetry.space_group_name_H-M   'P 1'
#
loop_
_entity.id
_entity.type
_entity.pdbx_description
1 polymer ?
#
loop_
_entity_poly.entity_id
_entity_poly.type
_entity_poly.pdbx_seq_one_letter_code
_entity_poly.pdbx_strand_id
1 'polypeptide(L)'
;MPLSSTEINSADSAGGRSAGSSAGSARDSSTLNKLKETKQNETIISATTSVNYYDEYYLCFETYPNAIQRDEINSYIDCDGINEEVICAAFKKAAEAGAKYPYARSILNNWAKKGIKTIEDVEYEHQNFLAKKQQSRSIKRKGAIRQELLPDWFDEKPKNLDKPTLKIVGKNNQMDEYQRLMEMRRKNKLGS
;
A
#
# COMPACT_ATOMS: atom_id res chain seq x y z
N MET A 1 -34.50 65.24 -1.44
CA MET A 1 -33.54 64.57 -0.53
C MET A 1 -32.18 64.51 -1.24
N PRO A 2 -31.07 64.57 -0.48
CA PRO A 2 -29.85 65.31 -0.84
C PRO A 2 -28.82 64.55 -1.69
N LEU A 3 -27.90 65.34 -2.26
CA LEU A 3 -26.62 64.98 -2.88
C LEU A 3 -25.57 64.64 -1.80
N SER A 4 -24.68 63.68 -2.07
CA SER A 4 -23.35 63.56 -1.44
C SER A 4 -22.41 62.81 -2.40
N SER A 5 -21.52 63.52 -3.09
CA SER A 5 -20.10 63.74 -2.73
C SER A 5 -19.28 62.45 -2.85
N THR A 6 -18.57 62.26 -3.97
CA THR A 6 -17.12 62.50 -4.14
C THR A 6 -16.26 61.79 -3.08
N GLU A 7 -15.43 60.85 -3.53
CA GLU A 7 -14.00 60.89 -3.16
C GLU A 7 -13.14 60.22 -4.24
N ILE A 8 -12.36 61.09 -4.88
CA ILE A 8 -11.19 60.83 -5.69
C ILE A 8 -10.01 60.70 -4.73
N ASN A 9 -9.21 59.64 -4.84
CA ASN A 9 -7.85 59.65 -4.30
C ASN A 9 -6.88 59.17 -5.38
N SER A 10 -6.18 60.15 -5.93
CA SER A 10 -5.02 60.02 -6.81
C SER A 10 -3.76 59.69 -5.99
N ALA A 11 -2.89 58.91 -6.63
CA ALA A 11 -1.41 58.95 -6.59
C ALA A 11 -0.68 58.99 -5.23
N ASP A 12 0.32 58.12 -5.03
CA ASP A 12 1.72 58.48 -5.36
C ASP A 12 2.71 57.29 -5.18
N SER A 13 3.71 57.31 -6.08
CA SER A 13 5.14 57.00 -5.96
C SER A 13 5.70 55.73 -5.30
N ALA A 14 6.38 55.00 -6.20
CA ALA A 14 7.84 54.80 -6.25
C ALA A 14 8.53 53.84 -5.28
N GLY A 15 9.26 52.90 -5.89
CA GLY A 15 10.68 52.72 -5.60
C GLY A 15 11.04 51.50 -4.75
N GLY A 16 11.62 50.49 -5.39
CA GLY A 16 12.28 49.39 -4.67
C GLY A 16 12.76 48.27 -5.57
N ARG A 17 13.86 48.51 -6.30
CA ARG A 17 14.62 47.48 -7.02
C ARG A 17 15.40 46.65 -6.00
N SER A 18 15.26 45.33 -6.00
CA SER A 18 16.29 44.44 -5.50
C SER A 18 16.49 43.29 -6.49
N ALA A 19 17.64 43.34 -7.14
CA ALA A 19 18.18 42.27 -7.95
C ALA A 19 18.72 41.18 -7.02
N GLY A 20 18.35 39.94 -7.29
CA GLY A 20 18.91 38.75 -6.66
C GLY A 20 19.00 37.64 -7.70
N SER A 21 20.11 37.63 -8.45
CA SER A 21 20.52 36.49 -9.27
C SER A 21 20.90 35.32 -8.36
N SER A 22 20.30 34.15 -8.58
CA SER A 22 21.01 32.89 -8.33
C SER A 22 20.81 31.97 -9.51
N ALA A 23 21.92 31.70 -10.20
CA ALA A 23 22.03 30.73 -11.25
C ALA A 23 21.75 29.31 -10.73
N GLY A 24 20.89 28.58 -11.45
CA GLY A 24 20.67 27.16 -11.30
C GLY A 24 20.40 26.55 -12.67
N SER A 25 21.47 26.07 -13.30
CA SER A 25 21.45 25.40 -14.61
C SER A 25 21.14 23.91 -14.43
N ALA A 26 20.08 23.43 -15.10
CA ALA A 26 19.88 22.03 -15.50
C ALA A 26 18.82 22.04 -16.63
N ARG A 27 19.23 22.21 -17.90
CA ARG A 27 19.60 21.15 -18.85
C ARG A 27 18.44 20.19 -19.15
N ASP A 28 17.90 20.40 -20.35
CA ASP A 28 17.32 19.43 -21.29
C ASP A 28 16.20 18.49 -20.85
N SER A 29 15.03 18.68 -21.47
CA SER A 29 14.57 17.78 -22.54
C SER A 29 13.27 18.30 -23.15
N SER A 30 13.41 19.12 -24.19
CA SER A 30 12.30 19.38 -25.11
C SER A 30 12.35 18.32 -26.22
N THR A 31 11.49 17.31 -26.10
CA THR A 31 11.08 16.50 -27.26
C THR A 31 9.60 16.75 -27.48
N LEU A 32 9.36 17.49 -28.54
CA LEU A 32 8.06 17.88 -29.06
C LEU A 32 7.21 16.63 -29.34
N ASN A 33 5.97 16.68 -28.85
CA ASN A 33 4.86 15.83 -29.23
C ASN A 33 4.80 15.66 -30.76
N LYS A 34 5.09 14.45 -31.24
CA LYS A 34 4.82 14.03 -32.62
C LYS A 34 4.56 12.53 -32.63
N LEU A 35 3.28 12.18 -32.80
CA LEU A 35 2.72 11.06 -33.59
C LEU A 35 1.35 10.68 -33.00
N LYS A 36 0.37 11.46 -33.43
CA LYS A 36 -1.03 11.06 -33.52
C LYS A 36 -1.18 10.16 -34.76
N GLU A 37 -2.10 9.20 -34.67
CA GLU A 37 -2.53 8.23 -35.70
C GLU A 37 -1.63 6.97 -35.77
N THR A 38 -2.09 5.73 -35.57
CA THR A 38 -3.39 5.09 -35.84
C THR A 38 -3.60 3.90 -34.89
N LYS A 39 -4.72 3.86 -34.16
CA LYS A 39 -5.28 2.62 -33.56
C LYS A 39 -6.77 2.81 -33.21
N GLN A 40 -7.51 3.47 -34.10
CA GLN A 40 -8.95 3.69 -33.95
C GLN A 40 -9.76 2.74 -34.86
N ASN A 41 -9.41 1.45 -34.88
CA ASN A 41 -10.16 0.46 -35.65
C ASN A 41 -10.34 -0.90 -34.95
N GLU A 42 -10.15 -0.96 -33.63
CA GLU A 42 -10.61 -2.11 -32.82
C GLU A 42 -11.82 -1.75 -31.92
N THR A 43 -12.13 -0.46 -31.75
CA THR A 43 -13.13 0.01 -30.76
C THR A 43 -14.58 0.04 -31.29
N ILE A 44 -14.81 -0.23 -32.57
CA ILE A 44 -16.14 -0.11 -33.20
C ILE A 44 -17.00 -1.37 -32.99
N ILE A 45 -16.43 -2.50 -32.59
CA ILE A 45 -17.18 -3.75 -32.33
C ILE A 45 -17.75 -3.79 -30.89
N SER A 46 -17.28 -2.91 -29.99
CA SER A 46 -17.70 -2.93 -28.57
C SER A 46 -19.00 -2.17 -28.28
N ALA A 47 -19.56 -1.42 -29.25
CA ALA A 47 -20.60 -0.42 -28.98
C ALA A 47 -22.02 -0.80 -29.45
N THR A 48 -22.23 -1.95 -30.11
CA THR A 48 -23.58 -2.35 -30.59
C THR A 48 -23.93 -3.82 -30.38
N THR A 49 -23.04 -4.60 -29.77
CA THR A 49 -23.30 -6.00 -29.46
C THR A 49 -24.21 -6.06 -28.24
N SER A 50 -25.44 -6.53 -28.43
CA SER A 50 -26.34 -6.95 -27.34
C SER A 50 -25.53 -7.70 -26.29
N VAL A 51 -25.64 -7.28 -25.02
CA VAL A 51 -24.81 -7.81 -23.94
C VAL A 51 -25.15 -9.28 -23.72
N ASN A 52 -24.33 -10.16 -24.29
CA ASN A 52 -24.49 -11.59 -24.18
C ASN A 52 -23.37 -12.14 -23.30
N TYR A 53 -23.72 -12.75 -22.17
CA TYR A 53 -22.73 -13.33 -21.25
C TYR A 53 -21.91 -14.42 -21.91
N TYR A 54 -22.46 -15.11 -22.92
CA TYR A 54 -21.80 -16.21 -23.61
C TYR A 54 -20.60 -15.71 -24.42
N ASP A 55 -20.77 -14.59 -25.12
CA ASP A 55 -19.71 -13.97 -25.93
C ASP A 55 -18.63 -13.37 -25.02
N GLU A 56 -19.04 -12.69 -23.94
CA GLU A 56 -18.11 -12.12 -22.96
C GLU A 56 -17.30 -13.20 -22.24
N TYR A 57 -17.91 -14.35 -21.93
CA TYR A 57 -17.20 -15.48 -21.35
C TYR A 57 -16.07 -15.97 -22.26
N TYR A 58 -16.34 -16.09 -23.56
CA TYR A 58 -15.32 -16.50 -24.53
C TYR A 58 -14.19 -15.47 -24.64
N LEU A 59 -14.53 -14.17 -24.66
CA LEU A 59 -13.53 -13.09 -24.67
C LEU A 59 -12.64 -13.09 -23.43
N CYS A 60 -13.21 -13.39 -22.25
CA CYS A 60 -12.48 -13.37 -20.99
C CYS A 60 -11.61 -14.62 -20.74
N PHE A 61 -12.07 -15.80 -21.19
CA PHE A 61 -11.46 -17.08 -20.82
C PHE A 61 -10.99 -17.94 -21.99
N GLU A 62 -11.13 -17.46 -23.24
CA GLU A 62 -10.77 -18.15 -24.50
C GLU A 62 -11.38 -19.56 -24.62
N THR A 63 -12.45 -19.82 -23.87
CA THR A 63 -13.12 -21.10 -23.75
C THR A 63 -14.62 -20.86 -23.67
N TYR A 64 -15.43 -21.86 -24.02
CA TYR A 64 -16.88 -21.78 -23.85
C TYR A 64 -17.29 -22.35 -22.49
N PRO A 65 -18.36 -21.81 -21.88
CA PRO A 65 -18.84 -22.32 -20.60
C PRO A 65 -19.39 -23.74 -20.78
N ASN A 66 -18.96 -24.64 -19.89
CA ASN A 66 -19.49 -26.00 -19.81
C ASN A 66 -20.99 -25.98 -19.46
N ALA A 67 -21.74 -27.04 -19.74
CA ALA A 67 -23.17 -27.15 -19.45
C ALA A 67 -23.50 -26.77 -17.99
N ILE A 68 -22.76 -27.32 -17.02
CA ILE A 68 -22.94 -27.01 -15.59
C ILE A 68 -22.71 -25.51 -15.32
N GLN A 69 -21.70 -24.90 -15.95
CA GLN A 69 -21.42 -23.48 -15.77
C GLN A 69 -22.52 -22.61 -16.38
N ARG A 70 -23.08 -23.00 -17.54
CA ARG A 70 -24.21 -22.29 -18.13
C ARG A 70 -25.45 -22.37 -17.26
N ASP A 71 -25.76 -23.56 -16.72
CA ASP A 71 -26.90 -23.74 -15.83
C ASP A 71 -26.73 -22.90 -14.55
N GLU A 72 -25.51 -22.86 -13.99
CA GLU A 72 -25.19 -21.97 -12.87
C GLU A 72 -25.36 -20.49 -13.24
N ILE A 73 -24.87 -20.06 -14.40
CA ILE A 73 -25.01 -18.67 -14.87
C ILE A 73 -26.48 -18.29 -15.05
N ASN A 74 -27.26 -19.15 -15.72
CA ASN A 74 -28.69 -18.95 -15.91
C ASN A 74 -29.44 -18.90 -14.57
N SER A 75 -29.04 -19.72 -13.59
CA SER A 75 -29.61 -19.66 -12.25
C SER A 75 -29.41 -18.29 -11.57
N TYR A 76 -28.31 -17.58 -11.80
CA TYR A 76 -28.13 -16.22 -11.26
C TYR A 76 -29.07 -15.21 -11.93
N ILE A 77 -29.36 -15.39 -13.22
CA ILE A 77 -30.29 -14.53 -13.98
C ILE A 77 -31.72 -14.80 -13.50
N ASP A 78 -32.13 -16.07 -13.47
CA ASP A 78 -33.51 -16.46 -13.23
C ASP A 78 -33.89 -16.44 -11.74
N CYS A 79 -33.02 -16.92 -10.84
CA CYS A 79 -33.32 -17.03 -9.41
C CYS A 79 -32.95 -15.76 -8.63
N ASP A 80 -31.74 -15.24 -8.84
CA ASP A 80 -31.26 -14.06 -8.10
C ASP A 80 -31.68 -12.74 -8.76
N GLY A 81 -32.11 -12.78 -10.03
CA GLY A 81 -32.50 -11.59 -10.80
C GLY A 81 -31.31 -10.69 -11.10
N ILE A 82 -30.13 -11.27 -11.29
CA ILE A 82 -28.91 -10.52 -11.62
C ILE A 82 -28.93 -10.24 -13.13
N ASN A 83 -28.75 -8.97 -13.50
CA ASN A 83 -28.72 -8.61 -14.91
C ASN A 83 -27.49 -9.21 -15.61
N GLU A 84 -27.66 -9.55 -16.88
CA GLU A 84 -26.60 -10.12 -17.71
C GLU A 84 -25.34 -9.25 -17.76
N GLU A 85 -25.52 -7.92 -17.77
CA GLU A 85 -24.44 -6.93 -17.69
C GLU A 85 -23.56 -7.08 -16.45
N VAL A 86 -24.18 -7.39 -15.30
CA VAL A 86 -23.46 -7.61 -14.05
C VAL A 86 -22.64 -8.89 -14.14
N ILE A 87 -23.18 -9.93 -14.78
CA ILE A 87 -22.46 -11.20 -15.00
C ILE A 87 -21.23 -10.96 -15.88
N CYS A 88 -21.38 -10.21 -16.96
CA CYS A 88 -20.27 -9.77 -17.81
C CYS A 88 -19.20 -9.00 -17.02
N ALA A 89 -19.62 -8.09 -16.13
CA ALA A 89 -18.68 -7.35 -15.27
C ALA A 89 -17.92 -8.27 -14.31
N ALA A 90 -18.54 -9.33 -13.78
CA ALA A 90 -17.86 -10.32 -12.95
C ALA A 90 -16.79 -11.09 -13.74
N PHE A 91 -17.06 -11.45 -15.00
CA PHE A 91 -16.09 -12.11 -15.87
C PHE A 91 -14.89 -11.21 -16.17
N LYS A 92 -15.14 -9.95 -16.53
CA LYS A 92 -14.08 -8.95 -16.74
C LYS A 92 -13.19 -8.82 -15.50
N LYS A 93 -13.80 -8.67 -14.32
CA LYS A 93 -13.08 -8.57 -13.04
C LYS A 93 -12.26 -9.81 -12.73
N ALA A 94 -12.70 -11.00 -13.15
CA ALA A 94 -11.94 -12.22 -13.00
C ALA A 94 -10.78 -12.33 -14.00
N ALA A 95 -11.02 -11.95 -15.26
CA ALA A 95 -9.99 -11.92 -16.31
C ALA A 95 -8.88 -10.91 -15.98
N GLU A 96 -9.23 -9.71 -15.50
CA GLU A 96 -8.29 -8.71 -15.00
C GLU A 96 -7.39 -9.25 -13.87
N ALA A 97 -7.93 -10.13 -13.04
CA ALA A 97 -7.18 -10.81 -11.98
C ALA A 97 -6.36 -12.01 -12.47
N GLY A 98 -6.41 -12.34 -13.77
CA GLY A 98 -5.79 -13.54 -14.35
C GLY A 98 -6.41 -14.85 -13.84
N ALA A 99 -7.64 -14.80 -13.33
CA ALA A 99 -8.33 -15.92 -12.73
C ALA A 99 -9.39 -16.52 -13.66
N LYS A 100 -9.74 -17.79 -13.42
CA LYS A 100 -10.76 -18.52 -14.21
C LYS A 100 -12.16 -18.36 -13.63
N TYR A 101 -13.16 -18.94 -14.29
CA TYR A 101 -14.57 -18.94 -13.87
C TYR A 101 -14.83 -19.20 -12.37
N PRO A 102 -14.14 -20.11 -11.64
CA PRO A 102 -14.39 -20.28 -10.20
C PRO A 102 -14.25 -19.00 -9.38
N TYR A 103 -13.36 -18.10 -9.80
CA TYR A 103 -13.21 -16.80 -9.17
C TYR A 103 -14.37 -15.86 -9.53
N ALA A 104 -14.79 -15.82 -10.80
CA ALA A 104 -16.00 -15.10 -11.22
C ALA A 104 -17.24 -15.57 -10.45
N ARG A 105 -17.43 -16.89 -10.31
CA ARG A 105 -18.50 -17.50 -9.49
C ARG A 105 -18.46 -16.99 -8.05
N SER A 106 -17.28 -16.87 -7.44
CA SER A 106 -17.17 -16.33 -6.08
C SER A 106 -17.58 -14.86 -5.98
N ILE A 107 -17.29 -14.06 -7.02
CA ILE A 107 -17.72 -12.66 -7.12
C ILE A 107 -19.25 -12.60 -7.24
N LEU A 108 -19.83 -13.39 -8.14
CA LEU A 108 -21.28 -13.49 -8.34
C LEU A 108 -22.01 -13.90 -7.06
N ASN A 109 -21.51 -14.92 -6.35
CA ASN A 109 -22.05 -15.32 -5.05
C ASN A 109 -22.02 -14.20 -4.01
N ASN A 110 -20.95 -13.41 -3.99
CA ASN A 110 -20.84 -12.27 -3.08
C ASN A 110 -21.82 -11.15 -3.45
N TRP A 111 -22.01 -10.91 -4.75
CA TRP A 111 -22.95 -9.92 -5.27
C TRP A 111 -24.41 -10.33 -5.04
N ALA A 112 -24.76 -11.60 -5.28
CA ALA A 112 -26.06 -12.18 -4.94
C ALA A 112 -26.38 -11.99 -3.45
N LYS A 113 -25.42 -12.32 -2.56
CA LYS A 113 -25.57 -12.11 -1.09
C LYS A 113 -25.76 -10.64 -0.70
N LYS A 114 -25.18 -9.71 -1.46
CA LYS A 114 -25.32 -8.26 -1.23
C LYS A 114 -26.56 -7.68 -1.90
N GLY A 115 -27.28 -8.46 -2.73
CA GLY A 115 -28.43 -7.98 -3.51
C GLY A 115 -28.05 -7.05 -4.66
N ILE A 116 -26.84 -7.17 -5.20
CA ILE A 116 -26.33 -6.34 -6.32
C ILE A 116 -26.89 -6.92 -7.62
N LYS A 117 -27.77 -6.18 -8.29
CA LYS A 117 -28.47 -6.67 -9.50
C LYS A 117 -28.21 -5.80 -10.73
N THR A 118 -27.88 -4.52 -10.52
CA THR A 118 -27.66 -3.54 -11.58
C THR A 118 -26.19 -3.19 -11.73
N ILE A 119 -25.81 -2.64 -12.89
CA ILE A 119 -24.44 -2.18 -13.13
C ILE A 119 -24.06 -1.01 -12.19
N GLU A 120 -25.04 -0.18 -11.81
CA GLU A 120 -24.87 0.93 -10.88
C GLU A 120 -24.49 0.42 -9.47
N ASP A 121 -25.13 -0.66 -9.02
CA ASP A 121 -24.80 -1.30 -7.74
C ASP A 121 -23.39 -1.90 -7.74
N VAL A 122 -22.94 -2.42 -8.88
CA VAL A 122 -21.57 -2.95 -9.06
C VAL A 122 -20.54 -1.83 -8.90
N GLU A 123 -20.78 -0.67 -9.51
CA GLU A 123 -19.90 0.49 -9.38
C GLU A 123 -19.85 0.98 -7.92
N TYR A 124 -21.01 1.05 -7.25
CA TYR A 124 -21.05 1.39 -5.83
C TYR A 124 -20.25 0.39 -4.97
N GLU A 125 -20.35 -0.92 -5.26
CA GLU A 125 -19.55 -1.95 -4.58
C GLU A 125 -18.06 -1.77 -4.81
N HIS A 126 -17.68 -1.44 -6.05
CA HIS A 126 -16.30 -1.18 -6.41
C HIS A 126 -15.73 0.01 -5.61
N GLN A 127 -16.45 1.13 -5.58
CA GLN A 127 -16.04 2.31 -4.80
C GLN A 127 -15.93 2.00 -3.30
N ASN A 128 -16.89 1.28 -2.75
CA ASN A 128 -16.87 0.87 -1.34
C ASN A 128 -15.69 -0.07 -1.03
N PHE A 129 -15.35 -0.98 -1.96
CA PHE A 129 -14.18 -1.85 -1.83
C PHE A 129 -12.87 -1.05 -1.82
N LEU A 130 -12.73 -0.08 -2.72
CA LEU A 130 -11.56 0.81 -2.75
C LEU A 130 -11.45 1.63 -1.46
N ALA A 131 -12.55 2.22 -0.98
CA ALA A 131 -12.59 2.97 0.27
C ALA A 131 -12.15 2.11 1.47
N LYS A 132 -12.69 0.88 1.60
CA LYS A 132 -12.31 -0.07 2.65
C LYS A 132 -10.85 -0.51 2.54
N LYS A 133 -10.33 -0.71 1.32
CA LYS A 133 -8.92 -1.05 1.07
C LYS A 133 -7.99 0.08 1.49
N GLN A 134 -8.38 1.33 1.28
CA GLN A 134 -7.62 2.50 1.73
C GLN A 134 -7.67 2.67 3.25
N GLN A 135 -8.85 2.55 3.86
CA GLN A 135 -9.03 2.62 5.31
C GLN A 135 -8.23 1.54 6.04
N SER A 136 -8.30 0.29 5.60
CA SER A 136 -7.53 -0.82 6.20
C SER A 136 -6.01 -0.64 6.06
N ARG A 137 -5.53 -0.11 4.92
CA ARG A 137 -4.11 0.26 4.76
C ARG A 137 -3.68 1.40 5.68
N SER A 138 -4.57 2.34 5.98
CA SER A 138 -4.32 3.41 6.94
C SER A 138 -4.25 2.86 8.37
N ILE A 139 -5.21 2.00 8.77
CA ILE A 139 -5.23 1.35 10.09
C ILE A 139 -4.01 0.46 10.31
N LYS A 140 -3.56 -0.29 9.30
CA LYS A 140 -2.32 -1.09 9.38
C LYS A 140 -1.07 -0.22 9.54
N ARG A 141 -1.02 0.95 8.89
CA ARG A 141 0.09 1.91 9.04
C ARG A 141 0.06 2.64 10.38
N LYS A 142 -1.13 2.84 10.93
CA LYS A 142 -1.39 3.32 12.28
C LYS A 142 -1.46 2.15 13.26
N GLY A 143 -0.63 1.13 13.05
CA GLY A 143 -0.58 -0.06 13.87
C GLY A 143 -0.56 0.33 15.33
N ALA A 144 -1.45 -0.28 16.13
CA ALA A 144 -1.40 -0.15 17.57
C ALA A 144 0.03 -0.48 17.99
N ILE A 145 0.77 0.53 18.43
CA ILE A 145 2.06 0.34 19.08
C ILE A 145 1.73 -0.60 20.23
N ARG A 146 2.18 -1.85 20.14
CA ARG A 146 2.06 -2.80 21.24
C ARG A 146 2.93 -2.22 22.35
N GLN A 147 2.30 -1.54 23.30
CA GLN A 147 2.93 -1.18 24.55
C GLN A 147 3.03 -2.49 25.32
N GLU A 148 4.19 -3.14 25.23
CA GLU A 148 4.49 -4.29 26.07
C GLU A 148 4.42 -3.79 27.52
N LEU A 149 3.47 -4.34 28.28
CA LEU A 149 3.46 -4.14 29.73
C LEU A 149 4.74 -4.78 30.23
N LEU A 150 5.67 -3.94 30.66
CA LEU A 150 6.91 -4.38 31.26
C LEU A 150 6.53 -5.27 32.46
N PRO A 151 7.00 -6.52 32.51
CA PRO A 151 6.68 -7.40 33.63
C PRO A 151 7.18 -6.79 34.94
N ASP A 152 6.56 -7.17 36.06
CA ASP A 152 6.87 -6.63 37.39
C ASP A 152 8.36 -6.79 37.80
N TRP A 153 9.12 -7.69 37.18
CA TRP A 153 10.56 -7.84 37.39
C TRP A 153 11.40 -6.71 36.74
N PHE A 154 10.85 -5.96 35.78
CA PHE A 154 11.55 -4.89 35.05
C PHE A 154 11.62 -3.57 35.86
N ASP A 155 10.72 -3.38 36.82
CA ASP A 155 10.73 -2.24 37.74
C ASP A 155 11.70 -2.38 38.90
N GLU A 156 12.48 -3.47 38.93
CA GLU A 156 13.57 -3.64 39.88
C GLU A 156 14.74 -2.73 39.50
N LYS A 157 14.57 -1.42 39.69
CA LYS A 157 15.68 -0.58 40.13
C LYS A 157 16.11 -1.18 41.46
N PRO A 158 17.30 -1.80 41.56
CA PRO A 158 17.76 -2.33 42.83
C PRO A 158 17.75 -1.16 43.83
N LYS A 159 16.87 -1.25 44.83
CA LYS A 159 16.70 -0.23 45.86
C LYS A 159 17.92 -0.09 46.78
N ASN A 160 19.00 -0.81 46.54
CA ASN A 160 20.31 -0.61 47.12
C ASN A 160 21.38 -1.10 46.15
N LEU A 161 21.73 -0.26 45.17
CA LEU A 161 23.11 -0.25 44.69
C LEU A 161 23.75 0.98 45.31
N ASP A 162 24.37 0.81 46.49
CA ASP A 162 25.61 1.51 46.75
C ASP A 162 26.45 1.27 45.51
N LYS A 163 26.58 2.29 44.66
CA LYS A 163 27.40 2.21 43.45
C LYS A 163 28.73 1.63 43.91
N PRO A 164 29.15 0.42 43.50
CA PRO A 164 30.55 0.09 43.65
C PRO A 164 31.22 1.02 42.64
N THR A 165 31.61 2.21 43.11
CA THR A 165 32.64 2.99 42.45
C THR A 165 33.79 2.01 42.35
N LEU A 166 34.06 1.53 41.14
CA LEU A 166 35.28 0.82 40.82
C LEU A 166 36.41 1.80 41.16
N LYS A 167 36.89 1.75 42.40
CA LYS A 167 38.14 2.38 42.77
C LYS A 167 39.18 1.57 42.02
N ILE A 168 39.69 2.14 40.94
CA ILE A 168 40.93 1.70 40.32
C ILE A 168 42.02 1.98 41.37
N VAL A 169 42.22 1.05 42.30
CA VAL A 169 43.36 1.03 43.22
C VAL A 169 44.42 0.15 42.58
N GLY A 170 45.63 0.68 42.56
CA GLY A 170 46.71 0.29 41.68
C GLY A 170 47.13 -1.17 41.77
N LYS A 171 47.64 -1.64 40.63
CA LYS A 171 48.48 -2.83 40.48
C LYS A 171 49.58 -2.85 41.55
N ASN A 172 49.94 -4.05 42.04
CA ASN A 172 51.30 -4.61 42.07
C ASN A 172 51.43 -5.68 43.17
N ASN A 173 51.40 -6.98 42.78
CA ASN A 173 52.24 -8.06 43.34
C ASN A 173 51.95 -9.49 42.82
N GLN A 174 51.31 -9.66 41.65
CA GLN A 174 51.13 -11.02 41.09
C GLN A 174 52.39 -11.58 40.38
N MET A 175 53.31 -10.73 39.89
CA MET A 175 54.43 -11.23 39.07
C MET A 175 55.42 -12.11 39.84
N ASP A 176 55.77 -11.74 41.08
CA ASP A 176 56.75 -12.47 41.88
C ASP A 176 56.32 -13.92 42.19
N GLU A 177 55.00 -14.15 42.32
CA GLU A 177 54.45 -15.46 42.61
C GLU A 177 54.47 -16.38 41.37
N TYR A 178 54.18 -15.83 40.18
CA TYR A 178 54.26 -16.59 38.92
C TYR A 178 55.69 -16.96 38.53
N GLN A 179 56.67 -16.09 38.80
CA GLN A 179 58.07 -16.43 38.59
C GLN A 179 58.54 -17.54 39.54
N ARG A 180 58.14 -17.52 40.83
CA ARG A 180 58.43 -18.62 41.77
C ARG A 180 57.84 -19.96 41.32
N LEU A 181 56.61 -19.94 40.78
CA LEU A 181 55.95 -21.17 40.32
C LEU A 181 56.61 -21.76 39.08
N MET A 182 57.02 -20.91 38.12
CA MET A 182 57.75 -21.38 36.93
C MET A 182 59.13 -21.95 37.30
N GLU A 183 59.84 -21.32 38.24
CA GLU A 183 61.15 -21.79 38.72
C GLU A 183 61.07 -23.17 39.39
N MET A 184 60.04 -23.39 40.23
CA MET A 184 59.81 -24.71 40.86
C MET A 184 59.53 -25.81 39.84
N ARG A 185 58.71 -25.51 38.82
CA ARG A 185 58.37 -26.48 37.78
C ARG A 185 59.57 -26.84 36.91
N ARG A 186 60.49 -25.90 36.68
CA ARG A 186 61.73 -26.11 35.93
C ARG A 186 62.71 -27.02 36.69
N LYS A 187 62.89 -26.83 38.00
CA LYS A 187 63.78 -27.65 38.83
C LYS A 187 63.29 -29.09 38.98
N ASN A 188 61.97 -29.30 39.10
CA ASN A 188 61.40 -30.64 39.23
C ASN A 188 61.40 -31.46 37.93
N LYS A 189 61.62 -30.84 36.76
CA LYS A 189 61.68 -31.53 35.46
C LYS A 189 63.09 -32.03 35.09
N LEU A 190 64.12 -31.67 35.85
CA LEU A 190 65.51 -32.07 35.61
C LEU A 190 66.06 -33.05 36.66
N GLY A 191 65.20 -33.54 37.56
CA GLY A 191 65.57 -34.45 38.65
C GLY A 191 64.83 -35.80 38.63
N SER A 192 64.37 -36.26 37.45
CA SER A 192 63.84 -37.60 37.25
C SER A 192 64.38 -38.23 35.98
#